data_AF-A0A7Y1SQG0-F1
#
_entry.id   AF-A0A7Y1SQG0-F1
#
_cell.length_a   1.000
_cell.length_b   1.000
_cell.length_c   1.000
_cell.angle_alpha   90.00
_cell.angle_beta   90.00
_cell.angle_gamma   90.00
#
_symmetry.space_group_name_H-M   'P 1'
#
loop_
_entity.id
_entity.type
_entity.pdbx_description
1 polymer ?
#
loop_
_entity_poly.entity_id
_entity_poly.type
_entity_poly.pdbx_seq_one_letter_code
_entity_poly.pdbx_strand_id
1 'polypeptide(L)'
;MSNQPAHDDSDLLGEDAPWDQEFVSRLARALHERYRRERAAAGDATARTWEELPAPFRASNLEHAEHIRVKLAALGCRAVSGPAPDGEQFTLTDDEVTQLARMEHDRWVDERLEGGWKDGPRDFHHRTTPSLVTWDQLSEEMREVDRLFVRAIPGVLAELGYRVER
;
A
#
# COMPACT_ATOMS: atom_id res chain seq x y z
N MET A 1 -35.95 -41.78 4.70
CA MET A 1 -35.70 -40.73 3.70
C MET A 1 -35.01 -39.59 4.45
N SER A 2 -33.68 -39.56 4.41
CA SER A 2 -32.87 -38.57 5.13
C SER A 2 -32.99 -37.23 4.43
N ASN A 3 -33.38 -36.20 5.17
CA ASN A 3 -33.35 -34.81 4.73
C ASN A 3 -32.01 -34.22 5.18
N GLN A 4 -31.12 -33.94 4.23
CA GLN A 4 -29.85 -33.27 4.48
C GLN A 4 -30.12 -31.75 4.48
N PRO A 5 -29.61 -30.96 5.45
CA PRO A 5 -29.78 -29.52 5.38
C PRO A 5 -28.89 -28.96 4.27
N ALA A 6 -29.44 -28.01 3.51
CA ALA A 6 -28.66 -27.20 2.57
C ALA A 6 -27.59 -26.44 3.36
N HIS A 7 -26.33 -26.60 2.97
CA HIS A 7 -25.28 -25.68 3.37
C HIS A 7 -25.57 -24.36 2.67
N ASP A 8 -25.79 -23.33 3.49
CA ASP A 8 -25.91 -21.95 3.04
C ASP A 8 -24.49 -21.45 2.72
N ASP A 9 -24.11 -21.50 1.45
CA ASP A 9 -22.82 -20.96 0.96
C ASP A 9 -22.75 -19.42 1.05
N SER A 10 -23.76 -18.75 1.64
CA SER A 10 -23.81 -17.30 1.82
C SER A 10 -22.82 -16.76 2.87
N ASP A 11 -22.19 -17.62 3.68
CA ASP A 11 -21.27 -17.24 4.77
C ASP A 11 -19.78 -17.20 4.35
N LEU A 12 -19.47 -17.44 3.08
CA LEU A 12 -18.07 -17.51 2.58
C LEU A 12 -17.52 -16.16 2.05
N LEU A 13 -18.36 -15.13 1.92
CA LEU A 13 -17.91 -13.80 1.52
C LEU A 13 -17.60 -12.99 2.78
N GLY A 14 -16.32 -12.70 3.00
CA GLY A 14 -15.90 -11.86 4.12
C GLY A 14 -16.45 -10.44 3.97
N GLU A 15 -16.76 -9.78 5.08
CA GLU A 15 -17.15 -8.36 5.05
C GLU A 15 -15.98 -7.50 4.57
N ASP A 16 -16.26 -6.43 3.82
CA ASP A 16 -15.26 -5.47 3.39
C ASP A 16 -14.45 -4.93 4.57
N ALA A 17 -13.16 -4.66 4.35
CA ALA A 17 -12.33 -4.02 5.35
C ALA A 17 -12.96 -2.68 5.79
N PRO A 18 -12.87 -2.32 7.09
CA PRO A 18 -13.64 -1.21 7.64
C PRO A 18 -13.19 0.17 7.14
N TRP A 19 -11.96 0.30 6.61
CA TRP A 19 -11.34 1.54 6.11
C TRP A 19 -11.47 2.76 7.05
N ASP A 20 -11.68 2.52 8.34
CA ASP A 20 -11.72 3.54 9.37
C ASP A 20 -10.30 4.01 9.75
N GLN A 21 -10.22 5.06 10.58
CA GLN A 21 -8.95 5.65 10.97
C GLN A 21 -8.05 4.67 11.73
N GLU A 22 -8.63 3.74 12.49
CA GLU A 22 -7.86 2.75 13.26
C GLU A 22 -7.23 1.73 12.32
N PHE A 23 -8.00 1.17 11.40
CA PHE A 23 -7.54 0.24 10.39
C PHE A 23 -6.48 0.88 9.48
N VAL A 24 -6.74 2.08 8.96
CA VAL A 24 -5.78 2.84 8.14
C VAL A 24 -4.47 3.08 8.90
N SER A 25 -4.54 3.44 10.19
CA SER A 25 -3.34 3.63 11.02
C SER A 25 -2.54 2.35 11.22
N ARG A 26 -3.21 1.21 11.41
CA ARG A 26 -2.56 -0.10 11.53
C ARG A 26 -1.92 -0.52 10.20
N LEU A 27 -2.63 -0.34 9.09
CA LEU A 27 -2.15 -0.64 7.74
C LEU A 27 -0.94 0.20 7.37
N ALA A 28 -0.98 1.52 7.59
CA ALA A 28 0.14 2.43 7.34
C ALA A 28 1.41 2.04 8.10
N ARG A 29 1.27 1.71 9.39
CA ARG A 29 2.39 1.23 10.22
C ARG A 29 3.00 -0.04 9.67
N ALA A 30 2.15 -1.03 9.34
CA ALA A 30 2.62 -2.32 8.87
C ALA A 30 3.31 -2.23 7.50
N LEU A 31 2.81 -1.40 6.59
CA LEU A 31 3.45 -1.11 5.30
C LEU A 31 4.79 -0.41 5.47
N HIS A 32 4.87 0.62 6.33
CA HIS A 32 6.13 1.30 6.62
C HIS A 32 7.17 0.34 7.20
N GLU A 33 6.78 -0.52 8.15
CA GLU A 33 7.68 -1.51 8.70
C GLU A 33 8.10 -2.59 7.68
N ARG A 34 7.23 -2.96 6.73
CA ARG A 34 7.62 -3.82 5.60
C ARG A 34 8.69 -3.15 4.74
N TYR A 35 8.46 -1.90 4.34
CA TYR A 35 9.41 -1.10 3.55
C TYR A 35 10.77 -1.00 4.26
N ARG A 36 10.77 -0.71 5.56
CA ARG A 36 12.01 -0.65 6.36
C ARG A 36 12.78 -1.98 6.34
N ARG A 37 12.09 -3.11 6.52
CA ARG A 37 12.71 -4.44 6.50
C ARG A 37 13.33 -4.74 5.14
N GLU A 38 12.64 -4.40 4.05
CA GLU A 38 13.13 -4.63 2.69
C GLU A 38 14.32 -3.73 2.36
N ARG A 39 14.30 -2.45 2.73
CA ARG A 39 15.46 -1.55 2.58
C ARG A 39 16.66 -2.04 3.38
N ALA A 40 16.45 -2.46 4.62
CA ALA A 40 17.52 -3.01 5.46
C ALA A 40 18.12 -4.29 4.86
N ALA A 41 17.29 -5.19 4.33
CA ALA A 41 17.74 -6.39 3.63
C ALA A 41 18.51 -6.08 2.34
N ALA A 42 18.19 -4.96 1.68
CA ALA A 42 18.93 -4.44 0.53
C ALA A 42 20.21 -3.66 0.91
N GLY A 43 20.57 -3.60 2.19
CA GLY A 43 21.79 -2.95 2.68
C GLY A 43 21.63 -1.48 3.10
N ASP A 44 20.41 -0.93 3.06
CA ASP A 44 20.10 0.43 3.53
C ASP A 44 19.22 0.39 4.79
N ALA A 45 19.86 0.39 5.96
CA ALA A 45 19.20 0.39 7.26
C ALA A 45 18.93 1.82 7.81
N THR A 46 18.89 2.85 6.95
CA THR A 46 18.75 4.25 7.40
C THR A 46 17.31 4.70 7.62
N ALA A 47 16.31 3.88 7.24
CA ALA A 47 14.91 4.22 7.37
C ALA A 47 14.45 4.28 8.84
N ARG A 48 13.97 5.45 9.26
CA ARG A 48 13.46 5.73 10.63
C ARG A 48 12.31 4.83 11.02
N THR A 49 12.19 4.51 12.31
CA THR A 49 11.00 3.80 12.85
C THR A 49 9.74 4.64 12.69
N TRP A 50 8.58 4.01 12.85
CA TRP A 50 7.30 4.72 12.86
C TRP A 50 7.27 5.87 13.89
N GLU A 51 7.79 5.63 15.10
CA GLU A 51 7.79 6.60 16.20
C GLU A 51 8.70 7.80 15.93
N GLU A 52 9.76 7.60 15.14
CA GLU A 52 10.76 8.61 14.80
C GLU A 52 10.45 9.38 13.51
N LEU A 53 9.42 8.96 12.76
CA LEU A 53 9.00 9.61 11.53
C LEU A 53 8.41 11.01 11.83
N PRO A 54 8.93 12.07 11.18
CA PRO A 54 8.31 13.39 11.26
C PRO A 54 6.84 13.35 10.80
N ALA A 55 6.01 14.20 11.41
CA ALA A 55 4.56 14.20 11.17
C ALA A 55 4.13 14.24 9.69
N PRO A 56 4.77 15.04 8.80
CA PRO A 56 4.40 15.03 7.38
C PRO A 56 4.62 13.69 6.68
N PHE A 57 5.64 12.92 7.07
CA PHE A 57 5.87 11.59 6.48
C PHE A 57 4.92 10.55 7.05
N ARG A 58 4.53 10.66 8.33
CA ARG A 58 3.46 9.81 8.89
C ARG A 58 2.13 10.09 8.21
N ALA A 59 1.81 11.36 7.93
CA ALA A 59 0.63 11.73 7.16
C ALA A 59 0.65 11.11 5.75
N SER A 60 1.76 11.24 5.02
CA SER A 60 1.94 10.61 3.70
C SER A 60 1.74 9.09 3.72
N ASN A 61 2.21 8.39 4.77
CA ASN A 61 1.99 6.94 4.92
C ASN A 61 0.52 6.59 5.22
N LEU A 62 -0.19 7.45 5.98
CA LEU A 62 -1.62 7.27 6.24
C LEU A 62 -2.43 7.46 4.96
N GLU A 63 -2.11 8.48 4.16
CA GLU A 63 -2.74 8.72 2.86
C GLU A 63 -2.46 7.59 1.87
N HIS A 64 -1.22 7.08 1.83
CA HIS A 64 -0.89 5.88 1.06
C HIS A 64 -1.79 4.71 1.43
N ALA A 65 -1.91 4.42 2.74
CA ALA A 65 -2.71 3.32 3.27
C ALA A 65 -4.19 3.49 2.98
N GLU A 66 -4.75 4.69 3.18
CA GLU A 66 -6.15 4.99 2.83
C GLU A 66 -6.40 4.80 1.33
N HIS A 67 -5.47 5.24 0.48
CA HIS A 67 -5.60 5.14 -0.97
C HIS A 67 -5.52 3.70 -1.50
N ILE A 68 -5.11 2.72 -0.68
CA ILE A 68 -5.08 1.30 -1.10
C ILE A 68 -6.46 0.82 -1.55
N ARG A 69 -7.56 1.29 -0.94
CA ARG A 69 -8.92 0.92 -1.38
C ARG A 69 -9.18 1.31 -2.84
N VAL A 70 -8.66 2.47 -3.26
CA VAL A 70 -8.78 2.98 -4.63
C VAL A 70 -7.89 2.18 -5.58
N LYS A 71 -6.66 1.86 -5.15
CA LYS A 71 -5.73 1.01 -5.90
C LYS A 71 -6.31 -0.38 -6.16
N LEU A 72 -6.85 -1.04 -5.13
CA LEU A 72 -7.50 -2.34 -5.27
C LEU A 72 -8.70 -2.25 -6.22
N ALA A 73 -9.57 -1.24 -6.05
CA ALA A 73 -10.73 -1.05 -6.92
C ALA A 73 -10.35 -0.86 -8.40
N ALA A 74 -9.22 -0.20 -8.69
CA ALA A 74 -8.71 -0.04 -10.06
C ALA A 74 -8.30 -1.38 -10.72
N LEU A 75 -8.07 -2.43 -9.94
CA LEU A 75 -7.81 -3.80 -10.42
C LEU A 75 -9.04 -4.70 -10.39
N GLY A 76 -10.22 -4.15 -10.06
CA GLY A 76 -11.42 -4.90 -9.75
C GLY A 76 -11.31 -5.71 -8.46
N CYS A 77 -10.40 -5.33 -7.56
CA CYS A 77 -10.15 -6.04 -6.31
C CYS A 77 -10.69 -5.27 -5.09
N ARG A 78 -10.88 -5.96 -3.98
CA ARG A 78 -11.23 -5.38 -2.68
C ARG A 78 -10.52 -6.12 -1.54
N ALA A 79 -10.38 -5.45 -0.39
CA ALA A 79 -9.89 -6.08 0.84
C ALA A 79 -11.09 -6.52 1.68
N VAL A 80 -11.11 -7.79 2.09
CA VAL A 80 -12.17 -8.37 2.91
C VAL A 80 -11.60 -9.02 4.16
N SER A 81 -12.42 -9.06 5.21
CA SER A 81 -12.08 -9.61 6.51
C SER A 81 -11.98 -11.13 6.47
N GLY A 82 -11.01 -11.66 7.21
CA GLY A 82 -10.78 -13.09 7.36
C GLY A 82 -9.69 -13.64 6.43
N PRO A 83 -9.16 -14.82 6.76
CA PRO A 83 -8.08 -15.44 6.01
C PRO A 83 -8.53 -15.86 4.60
N ALA A 84 -7.57 -16.07 3.70
CA ALA A 84 -7.83 -16.72 2.42
C ALA A 84 -8.43 -18.13 2.65
N PRO A 85 -9.50 -18.53 1.92
CA PRO A 85 -10.19 -19.81 2.13
C PRO A 85 -9.27 -21.03 2.14
N ASP A 86 -8.24 -21.03 1.27
CA ASP A 86 -7.30 -22.15 1.11
C ASP A 86 -5.88 -21.80 1.57
N GLY A 87 -5.70 -20.68 2.28
CA GLY A 87 -4.39 -20.16 2.66
C GLY A 87 -3.55 -19.64 1.48
N GLU A 88 -4.12 -19.56 0.28
CA GLU A 88 -3.46 -19.00 -0.90
C GLU A 88 -3.30 -17.49 -0.75
N GLN A 89 -2.08 -17.00 -0.93
CA GLN A 89 -1.78 -15.58 -0.87
C GLN A 89 -2.07 -14.92 -2.22
N PHE A 90 -2.93 -13.91 -2.20
CA PHE A 90 -3.18 -13.09 -3.39
C PHE A 90 -1.87 -12.48 -3.90
N THR A 91 -1.60 -12.64 -5.19
CA THR A 91 -0.39 -12.16 -5.85
C THR A 91 -0.75 -11.20 -6.98
N LEU A 92 -0.13 -10.03 -6.98
CA LEU A 92 -0.21 -9.08 -8.08
C LEU A 92 0.70 -9.53 -9.21
N THR A 93 0.21 -9.45 -10.44
CA THR A 93 1.04 -9.58 -11.64
C THR A 93 1.98 -8.38 -11.81
N ASP A 94 3.03 -8.52 -12.60
CA ASP A 94 3.99 -7.43 -12.85
C ASP A 94 3.33 -6.18 -13.47
N ASP A 95 2.33 -6.38 -14.33
CA ASP A 95 1.55 -5.30 -14.95
C ASP A 95 0.70 -4.57 -13.91
N GLU A 96 0.04 -5.29 -13.01
CA GLU A 96 -0.74 -4.71 -11.91
C GLU A 96 0.16 -3.96 -10.92
N VAL A 97 1.33 -4.53 -10.58
CA VAL A 97 2.33 -3.84 -9.76
C VAL A 97 2.73 -2.52 -10.43
N THR A 98 3.01 -2.54 -11.74
CA THR A 98 3.39 -1.33 -12.48
C THR A 98 2.26 -0.30 -12.53
N GLN A 99 1.02 -0.74 -12.73
CA GLN A 99 -0.16 0.12 -12.71
C GLN A 99 -0.34 0.78 -11.34
N LEU A 100 -0.31 0.00 -10.25
CA LEU A 100 -0.49 0.52 -8.90
C LEU A 100 0.67 1.42 -8.45
N ALA A 101 1.90 1.12 -8.87
CA ALA A 101 3.06 1.94 -8.57
C ALA A 101 2.96 3.31 -9.26
N ARG A 102 2.49 3.37 -10.51
CA ARG A 102 2.19 4.64 -11.18
C ARG A 102 1.12 5.43 -10.43
N MET A 103 0.03 4.78 -10.01
CA MET A 103 -1.01 5.43 -9.20
C MET A 103 -0.47 5.95 -7.86
N GLU A 104 0.47 5.25 -7.24
CA GLU A 104 1.10 5.71 -6.00
C GLU A 104 2.00 6.91 -6.22
N HIS A 105 2.80 6.88 -7.29
CA HIS A 105 3.66 8.00 -7.66
C HIS A 105 2.84 9.25 -7.97
N ASP A 106 1.77 9.12 -8.76
CA ASP A 106 0.88 10.24 -9.09
C ASP A 106 0.24 10.83 -7.83
N ARG A 107 -0.28 9.97 -6.92
CA ARG A 107 -0.80 10.41 -5.60
C ARG A 107 0.26 11.15 -4.79
N TRP A 108 1.48 10.63 -4.73
CA TRP A 108 2.57 11.24 -3.98
C TRP A 108 3.00 12.57 -4.60
N VAL A 109 3.03 12.69 -5.93
CA VAL A 109 3.30 13.95 -6.63
C VAL A 109 2.24 14.99 -6.27
N ASP A 110 0.96 14.62 -6.32
CA ASP A 110 -0.15 15.52 -5.97
C ASP A 110 -0.04 15.99 -4.51
N GLU A 111 0.16 15.08 -3.55
CA GLU A 111 0.39 15.40 -2.12
C GLU A 111 1.55 16.40 -1.95
N ARG A 112 2.66 16.18 -2.67
CA ARG A 112 3.84 17.03 -2.58
C ARG A 112 3.58 18.41 -3.17
N LEU A 113 2.93 18.49 -4.32
CA LEU A 113 2.57 19.77 -4.97
C LEU A 113 1.62 20.58 -4.09
N GLU A 114 0.59 19.96 -3.51
CA GLU A 114 -0.32 20.59 -2.54
C GLU A 114 0.43 21.05 -1.28
N GLY A 115 1.43 20.28 -0.85
CA GLY A 115 2.35 20.63 0.23
C GLY A 115 3.38 21.72 -0.12
N GLY A 116 3.32 22.31 -1.32
CA GLY A 116 4.21 23.37 -1.78
C GLY A 116 5.63 22.91 -2.11
N TRP A 117 5.81 21.62 -2.38
CA TRP A 117 7.09 21.08 -2.84
C TRP A 117 7.38 21.46 -4.29
N LYS A 118 8.67 21.46 -4.64
CA LYS A 118 9.16 21.83 -5.98
C LYS A 118 10.18 20.82 -6.49
N ASP A 119 10.27 20.69 -7.80
CA ASP A 119 11.33 19.91 -8.43
C ASP A 119 12.72 20.51 -8.09
N GLY A 120 13.69 19.64 -7.90
CA GLY A 120 15.07 20.00 -7.56
C GLY A 120 15.80 18.94 -6.73
N PRO A 121 17.08 19.14 -6.39
CA PRO A 121 17.81 18.23 -5.51
C PRO A 121 17.08 18.00 -4.20
N ARG A 122 17.18 16.79 -3.64
CA ARG A 122 16.45 16.43 -2.41
C ARG A 122 16.88 17.32 -1.24
N ASP A 123 15.96 18.17 -0.78
CA ASP A 123 16.13 19.00 0.40
C ASP A 123 14.79 19.19 1.12
N PHE A 124 14.69 18.60 2.31
CA PHE A 124 13.49 18.64 3.15
C PHE A 124 13.18 20.02 3.72
N HIS A 125 14.21 20.83 4.00
CA HIS A 125 14.04 22.18 4.54
C HIS A 125 13.44 23.10 3.49
N HIS A 126 13.90 22.99 2.25
CA HIS A 126 13.42 23.79 1.13
C HIS A 126 12.26 23.15 0.35
N ARG A 127 11.76 21.98 0.80
CA ARG A 127 10.69 21.20 0.15
C ARG A 127 10.99 20.95 -1.33
N THR A 128 12.18 20.44 -1.61
CA THR A 128 12.59 20.08 -2.98
C THR A 128 12.90 18.59 -3.09
N THR A 129 12.55 18.00 -4.24
CA THR A 129 12.77 16.59 -4.52
C THR A 129 12.84 16.34 -6.03
N PRO A 130 13.77 15.47 -6.50
CA PRO A 130 13.95 15.24 -7.95
C PRO A 130 12.87 14.32 -8.53
N SER A 131 11.99 13.81 -7.68
CA SER A 131 10.92 12.88 -8.04
C SER A 131 9.62 13.60 -8.40
N LEU A 132 9.58 14.95 -8.43
CA LEU A 132 8.43 15.73 -8.89
C LEU A 132 8.39 15.81 -10.42
N VAL A 133 8.36 14.64 -11.05
CA VAL A 133 8.32 14.43 -12.50
C VAL A 133 7.28 13.37 -12.83
N THR A 134 6.91 13.24 -14.10
CA THR A 134 6.01 12.16 -14.53
C THR A 134 6.65 10.78 -14.32
N TRP A 135 5.85 9.73 -14.17
CA TRP A 135 6.34 8.35 -14.04
C TRP A 135 7.36 7.98 -15.12
N ASP A 136 7.12 8.39 -16.38
CA ASP A 136 7.98 8.04 -17.51
C ASP A 136 9.35 8.76 -17.47
N GLN A 137 9.46 9.85 -16.70
CA GLN A 137 10.69 10.59 -16.43
C GLN A 137 11.37 10.17 -15.11
N LEU A 138 10.65 9.45 -14.24
CA LEU A 138 11.16 8.99 -12.96
C LEU A 138 12.31 7.98 -13.17
N SER A 139 13.34 8.07 -12.32
CA SER A 139 14.43 7.08 -12.35
C SER A 139 13.92 5.69 -11.99
N GLU A 140 14.55 4.66 -12.55
CA GLU A 140 14.15 3.27 -12.28
C GLU A 140 14.28 2.90 -10.80
N GLU A 141 15.29 3.44 -10.11
CA GLU A 141 15.45 3.28 -8.66
C GLU A 141 14.23 3.81 -7.89
N MET A 142 13.70 4.97 -8.28
CA MET A 142 12.54 5.55 -7.61
C MET A 142 11.25 4.82 -7.98
N ARG A 143 11.08 4.40 -9.24
CA ARG A 143 9.95 3.52 -9.61
C ARG A 143 9.94 2.24 -8.80
N GLU A 144 11.11 1.66 -8.55
CA GLU A 144 11.18 0.44 -7.76
C GLU A 144 10.78 0.66 -6.30
N VAL A 145 11.00 1.85 -5.74
CA VAL A 145 10.46 2.21 -4.43
C VAL A 145 8.93 2.16 -4.43
N ASP A 146 8.27 2.74 -5.44
CA ASP A 146 6.81 2.67 -5.57
C ASP A 146 6.32 1.22 -5.77
N ARG A 147 7.04 0.42 -6.57
CA ARG A 147 6.73 -1.01 -6.74
C ARG A 147 6.85 -1.79 -5.43
N LEU A 148 7.85 -1.52 -4.60
CA LEU A 148 8.00 -2.16 -3.28
C LEU A 148 6.79 -1.87 -2.38
N PHE A 149 6.33 -0.62 -2.34
CA PHE A 149 5.14 -0.26 -1.55
C PHE A 149 3.90 -1.03 -1.99
N VAL A 150 3.66 -1.16 -3.30
CA VAL A 150 2.44 -1.83 -3.78
C VAL A 150 2.53 -3.36 -3.73
N ARG A 151 3.71 -3.95 -3.93
CA ARG A 151 3.92 -5.40 -3.76
C ARG A 151 3.68 -5.84 -2.31
N ALA A 152 3.94 -4.97 -1.33
CA ALA A 152 3.69 -5.26 0.07
C ALA A 152 2.20 -5.39 0.43
N ILE A 153 1.30 -4.80 -0.36
CA ILE A 153 -0.12 -4.64 -0.01
C ILE A 153 -0.80 -5.98 0.35
N PRO A 154 -0.78 -7.02 -0.50
CA PRO A 154 -1.51 -8.25 -0.20
C PRO A 154 -0.97 -8.96 1.05
N GLY A 155 0.35 -8.98 1.21
CA GLY A 155 1.00 -9.61 2.36
C GLY A 155 0.72 -8.88 3.67
N VAL A 156 0.75 -7.54 3.66
CA VAL A 156 0.46 -6.75 4.87
C VAL A 156 -1.02 -6.82 5.25
N LEU A 157 -1.93 -6.84 4.28
CA LEU A 157 -3.35 -7.10 4.56
C LEU A 157 -3.54 -8.47 5.24
N ALA A 158 -2.86 -9.51 4.75
CA ALA A 158 -2.88 -10.84 5.36
C ALA A 158 -2.38 -10.85 6.81
N GLU A 159 -1.29 -10.13 7.09
CA GLU A 159 -0.76 -9.97 8.46
C GLU A 159 -1.76 -9.28 9.42
N LEU A 160 -2.67 -8.48 8.87
CA LEU A 160 -3.71 -7.78 9.63
C LEU A 160 -5.04 -8.56 9.70
N GLY A 161 -5.10 -9.76 9.13
CA GLY A 161 -6.30 -10.62 9.14
C GLY A 161 -7.27 -10.35 7.99
N TYR A 162 -6.78 -9.78 6.89
CA TYR A 162 -7.56 -9.47 5.69
C TYR A 162 -6.99 -10.18 4.47
N ARG A 163 -7.81 -10.40 3.44
CA ARG A 163 -7.36 -10.91 2.15
C ARG A 163 -7.78 -9.97 1.04
N VAL A 164 -7.11 -10.08 -0.10
CA VAL A 164 -7.53 -9.41 -1.33
C VAL A 164 -8.37 -10.40 -2.15
N GLU A 165 -9.54 -9.96 -2.59
CA GLU A 165 -10.44 -10.68 -3.50
C GLU A 165 -10.63 -9.89 -4.79
N ARG A 166 -10.91 -10.60 -5.88
CA ARG A 166 -11.29 -10.06 -7.18
C ARG A 166 -12.75 -10.38 -7.48
#